data_AF-A0A2D7NB48-F1
#
_entry.id   AF-A0A2D7NB48-F1
#
_cell.length_a   1.000
_cell.length_b   1.000
_cell.length_c   1.000
_cell.angle_alpha   90.00
_cell.angle_beta   90.00
_cell.angle_gamma   90.00
#
_symmetry.space_group_name_H-M   'P 1'
#
loop_
_entity.id
_entity.type
_entity.pdbx_description
1 polymer ?
#
loop_
_entity_poly.entity_id
_entity_poly.type
_entity_poly.pdbx_seq_one_letter_code
_entity_poly.pdbx_strand_id
1 'polypeptide(L)' 'MNTFLELREKEREKLSKSRSEEDFYKQYDKIVSDRAGQNPPHLARDIKSIFDNLFPKTNADD' A
#
# COMPACT_ATOMS: atom_id res chain seq x y z
N MET A 1 -4.80 21.65 -2.77
CA MET A 1 -4.21 20.31 -2.58
C MET A 1 -5.36 19.33 -2.44
N ASN A 2 -5.52 18.40 -3.40
CA ASN A 2 -6.64 17.46 -3.46
C ASN A 2 -6.41 16.30 -2.49
N THR A 3 -6.80 16.48 -1.24
CA THR A 3 -6.62 15.54 -0.11
C THR A 3 -7.38 14.21 -0.21
N PHE A 4 -8.10 13.96 -1.30
CA PHE A 4 -8.93 12.76 -1.50
C PHE A 4 -8.34 11.70 -2.45
N LEU A 5 -7.21 11.99 -3.10
CA LEU A 5 -6.65 11.14 -4.17
C LEU A 5 -5.36 10.40 -3.76
N GLU A 6 -4.91 10.51 -2.51
CA GLU A 6 -3.65 9.89 -2.07
C GLU A 6 -3.87 8.99 -0.85
N LEU A 7 -2.93 8.07 -0.58
CA LEU A 7 -2.88 7.39 0.71
C LEU A 7 -2.69 8.45 1.80
N ARG A 8 -3.58 8.46 2.80
CA ARG A 8 -3.37 9.28 3.99
C ARG A 8 -2.09 8.81 4.67
N GLU A 9 -1.37 9.72 5.30
CA GLU A 9 -0.11 9.42 6.00
C GLU A 9 -0.24 8.22 6.96
N LYS A 10 -1.37 8.14 7.67
CA LYS A 10 -1.71 7.02 8.57
C LYS A 10 -1.88 5.67 7.86
N GLU A 11 -2.37 5.66 6.63
CA GLU A 11 -2.55 4.44 5.82
C GLU A 11 -1.20 3.99 5.27
N ARG A 12 -0.39 4.95 4.78
CA ARG A 12 0.99 4.70 4.35
C ARG A 12 1.85 4.16 5.48
N GLU A 13 1.79 4.75 6.68
CA GLU A 13 2.51 4.22 7.85
C GLU A 13 2.10 2.79 8.22
N LYS A 14 0.81 2.43 8.10
CA LYS A 14 0.35 1.06 8.38
C LYS A 14 0.93 0.07 7.38
N LEU A 15 0.88 0.40 6.10
CA LEU A 15 1.45 -0.41 5.02
C LEU A 15 2.97 -0.55 5.20
N SER A 16 3.68 0.55 5.47
CA SER A 16 5.15 0.56 5.69
C SER A 16 5.61 -0.18 6.94
N LYS A 17 4.72 -0.46 7.90
CA LYS A 17 5.05 -1.23 9.12
C LYS A 17 4.76 -2.72 8.97
N SER A 18 4.22 -3.16 7.84
CA SER A 18 3.93 -4.56 7.60
C SER A 18 5.21 -5.39 7.51
N ARG A 19 5.27 -6.47 8.30
CA ARG A 19 6.46 -7.34 8.40
C ARG A 19 6.46 -8.48 7.39
N SER A 20 5.36 -8.71 6.71
CA SER A 20 5.17 -9.83 5.77
C SER A 20 4.13 -9.44 4.73
N GLU A 21 4.20 -10.05 3.54
CA GLU A 21 3.25 -9.78 2.45
C GLU A 21 1.80 -9.99 2.89
N GLU A 22 1.52 -11.05 3.65
CA GLU A 22 0.17 -11.33 4.17
C GLU A 22 -0.35 -10.19 5.07
N ASP A 23 0.50 -9.65 5.95
CA ASP A 23 0.13 -8.53 6.81
C ASP A 23 -0.13 -7.27 5.98
N PHE A 24 0.70 -7.04 4.95
CA PHE A 24 0.52 -5.93 4.03
C PHE A 24 -0.83 -6.00 3.30
N TYR A 25 -1.18 -7.17 2.76
CA TYR A 25 -2.47 -7.37 2.09
C TYR A 25 -3.66 -7.20 3.06
N LYS A 26 -3.55 -7.65 4.32
CA LYS A 26 -4.58 -7.41 5.34
C LYS A 26 -4.78 -5.92 5.63
N GLN A 27 -3.69 -5.15 5.73
CA GLN A 27 -3.78 -3.70 5.93
C GLN A 27 -4.36 -3.00 4.70
N TYR A 28 -3.96 -3.41 3.49
CA TYR A 28 -4.52 -2.91 2.24
C TYR A 28 -6.02 -3.15 2.13
N ASP A 29 -6.48 -4.38 2.40
CA ASP A 29 -7.89 -4.74 2.34
C ASP A 29 -8.73 -3.88 3.31
N LYS A 30 -8.19 -3.68 4.52
CA LYS A 30 -8.79 -2.78 5.52
C LYS A 30 -8.86 -1.33 5.04
N ILE A 31 -7.84 -0.83 4.34
CA ILE A 31 -7.83 0.52 3.76
C ILE A 31 -8.90 0.65 2.67
N VAL A 32 -9.00 -0.34 1.77
CA VAL A 32 -10.03 -0.36 0.72
C VAL A 32 -11.43 -0.42 1.32
N SER A 33 -11.62 -1.24 2.36
CA SER A 33 -12.89 -1.33 3.08
C SER A 33 -13.26 -0.03 3.79
N ASP A 34 -12.31 0.67 4.43
CA ASP A 34 -12.54 1.97 5.08
C ASP A 34 -12.94 3.05 4.06
N ARG A 35 -12.43 2.94 2.84
CA ARG A 35 -12.76 3.80 1.69
C ARG A 35 -14.05 3.38 0.98
N ALA A 36 -14.86 2.51 1.57
CA ALA A 36 -16.09 1.97 0.97
C ALA A 36 -15.87 1.34 -0.43
N GLY A 37 -14.72 0.70 -0.64
CA GLY A 37 -14.35 0.08 -1.91
C GLY A 37 -13.77 1.04 -2.95
N GLN A 38 -13.59 2.33 -2.62
CA GLN A 38 -12.94 3.28 -3.53
C GLN A 38 -11.43 3.02 -3.56
N ASN A 39 -10.98 2.29 -4.58
CA ASN A 39 -9.57 2.07 -4.88
C ASN A 39 -9.23 2.57 -6.29
N PRO A 40 -8.97 3.87 -6.45
CA PRO A 40 -8.62 4.40 -7.75
C PRO A 40 -7.22 3.92 -8.20
N PRO A 41 -6.96 3.86 -9.52
CA PRO A 41 -5.76 3.23 -10.07
C PRO A 41 -4.44 3.88 -9.64
N HIS A 42 -4.45 5.16 -9.27
CA HIS A 42 -3.27 5.85 -8.75
C HIS A 42 -2.90 5.37 -7.33
N LEU A 43 -3.88 5.04 -6.48
CA LEU A 43 -3.61 4.44 -5.16
C LEU A 43 -2.96 3.06 -5.32
N ALA A 44 -3.43 2.27 -6.27
CA ALA A 44 -2.82 0.96 -6.55
C ALA A 44 -1.34 1.08 -6.95
N ARG A 45 -0.95 2.12 -7.70
CA ARG A 45 0.46 2.40 -8.02
C ARG A 45 1.27 2.74 -6.78
N ASP A 46 0.74 3.61 -5.92
CA ASP A 46 1.39 4.03 -4.67
C ASP A 46 1.60 2.84 -3.73
N ILE A 47 0.56 2.03 -3.55
CA ILE A 47 0.59 0.81 -2.74
C ILE A 47 1.59 -0.19 -3.30
N LYS A 48 1.61 -0.40 -4.63
CA LYS A 48 2.62 -1.25 -5.27
C LYS A 48 4.03 -0.73 -4.97
N SER A 49 4.25 0.58 -5.04
CA SER A 49 5.57 1.15 -4.74
C SER A 49 6.00 0.90 -3.29
N ILE A 50 5.07 0.99 -2.33
CA ILE A 50 5.37 0.68 -0.91
C ILE A 50 5.67 -0.81 -0.75
N PHE A 51 4.88 -1.67 -1.40
CA PHE A 51 5.08 -3.12 -1.38
C PHE A 51 6.45 -3.52 -1.93
N ASP A 52 6.83 -2.99 -3.10
CA ASP A 52 8.12 -3.25 -3.76
C ASP A 52 9.30 -2.82 -2.87
N ASN A 53 9.14 -1.74 -2.10
CA ASN A 53 10.16 -1.23 -1.20
C ASN A 53 10.30 -2.09 0.09
N LEU A 54 9.21 -2.66 0.58
CA LEU A 54 9.21 -3.52 1.78
C LEU A 54 9.60 -4.96 1.48
N PHE A 55 9.13 -5.47 0.35
CA PHE A 55 9.35 -6.82 -0.14
C PHE A 55 10.03 -6.72 -1.50
N PRO A 56 11.26 -6.16 -1.56
CA PRO A 56 12.00 -6.18 -2.80
C PRO A 56 12.14 -7.64 -3.19
N LYS A 57 11.68 -7.99 -4.41
CA LYS A 57 12.01 -9.29 -4.95
C LYS A 57 13.54 -9.32 -5.02
N THR A 58 14.16 -10.14 -4.18
CA THR A 58 15.56 -10.55 -4.34
C THR A 58 15.67 -11.34 -5.65
N ASN A 59 15.65 -10.61 -6.75
CA ASN A 59 16.42 -10.88 -7.94
C ASN A 59 17.35 -9.64 -7.96
N ALA A 60 18.55 -9.57 -7.35
CA ALA A 60 19.63 -10.56 -7.44
C ALA A 60 19.62 -11.29 -8.79
N ASP A 61 19.41 -10.54 -9.87
CA ASP A 61 20.05 -10.85 -11.13
C ASP A 61 21.19 -9.83 -11.25
N ASP A 62 22.38 -10.39 -11.14
CA ASP A 62 23.72 -9.84 -11.38
C ASP A 62 23.83 -9.20 -12.78
#